data_AF-A0A8T4Y2K7-F1
#
_entry.id   AF-A0A8T4Y2K7-F1
#
_cell.length_a   1.000
_cell.length_b   1.000
_cell.length_c   1.000
_cell.angle_alpha   90.00
_cell.angle_beta   90.00
_cell.angle_gamma   90.00
#
_symmetry.space_group_name_H-M   'P 1'
#
loop_
_entity.id
_entity.type
_entity.pdbx_description
1 polymer ?
#
loop_
_entity_poly.entity_id
_entity_poly.type
_entity_poly.pdbx_seq_one_letter_code
_entity_poly.pdbx_strand_id
1 'polypeptide(L)'
;RITAEDVSWLAARNRILQIFDALKLVFYAKTVNGAKSAFEMVDMDPEMFFEWVYENVPAQFNALEDLAEAFENLALADLFLAKIKREQNWKLLSYALECMTAGVAMSRRYSKPKWAPFKFPSRIRFLSSFKARRELLNGLAAKIASKTHASRAKAVREYLPYLKAIAVLNPSLCEKIGKNLGLTEEEFSILGGLKETPPEIPGKAKYVRKR
;
A
#
# COMPACT_ATOMS: atom_id res chain seq x y z
N ARG A 1 -32.72 28.08 6.66
CA ARG A 1 -32.54 27.08 5.58
C ARG A 1 -31.07 27.19 5.17
N ILE A 2 -30.31 26.10 5.24
CA ILE A 2 -28.92 26.05 4.78
C ILE A 2 -28.97 25.87 3.25
N THR A 3 -28.31 26.75 2.49
CA THR A 3 -28.21 26.66 1.02
C THR A 3 -26.94 25.90 0.60
N ALA A 4 -26.86 25.46 -0.66
CA ALA A 4 -25.66 24.78 -1.18
C ALA A 4 -24.39 25.66 -1.11
N GLU A 5 -24.54 26.98 -1.13
CA GLU A 5 -23.46 27.97 -0.96
C GLU A 5 -22.89 27.96 0.46
N ASP A 6 -23.73 27.77 1.48
CA ASP A 6 -23.35 27.69 2.90
C ASP A 6 -22.48 26.46 3.22
N VAL A 7 -22.50 25.43 2.36
CA VAL A 7 -21.78 24.15 2.51
C VAL A 7 -20.62 24.04 1.51
N SER A 8 -20.42 25.05 0.64
CA SER A 8 -19.37 25.04 -0.40
C SER A 8 -17.94 24.95 0.19
N TRP A 9 -17.71 25.49 1.39
CA TRP A 9 -16.43 25.41 2.10
C TRP A 9 -16.09 24.00 2.65
N LEU A 10 -17.07 23.09 2.72
CA LEU A 10 -16.90 21.71 3.20
C LEU A 10 -16.54 20.73 2.08
N ALA A 11 -16.58 21.15 0.81
CA ALA A 11 -16.55 20.25 -0.34
C ALA A 11 -15.12 19.80 -0.74
N ALA A 12 -14.68 18.70 -0.13
CA ALA A 12 -14.10 17.54 -0.82
C ALA A 12 -12.62 17.51 -1.30
N ARG A 13 -11.73 18.45 -0.92
CA ARG A 13 -10.28 18.30 -1.28
C ARG A 13 -9.23 18.71 -0.24
N ASN A 14 -9.65 19.18 0.94
CA ASN A 14 -8.73 19.79 1.91
C ASN A 14 -7.66 18.81 2.44
N ARG A 15 -8.01 17.54 2.66
CA ARG A 15 -7.10 16.52 3.21
C ARG A 15 -5.82 16.32 2.39
N ILE A 16 -5.89 16.41 1.06
CA ILE A 16 -4.74 16.21 0.17
C ILE A 16 -3.77 17.40 0.28
N LEU A 17 -4.29 18.62 0.40
CA LEU A 17 -3.46 19.81 0.59
C LEU A 17 -2.81 19.78 1.99
N GLN A 18 -3.58 19.43 3.02
CA GLN A 18 -3.10 19.29 4.39
C GLN A 18 -1.98 18.24 4.53
N ILE A 19 -2.08 17.07 3.87
CA ILE A 19 -1.00 16.08 3.92
C ILE A 19 0.27 16.58 3.23
N PHE A 20 0.16 17.30 2.10
CA PHE A 20 1.36 17.85 1.46
C PHE A 20 2.04 18.90 2.32
N ASP A 21 1.28 19.73 3.03
CA ASP A 21 1.84 20.70 3.97
C ASP A 21 2.47 20.02 5.19
N ALA A 22 1.86 18.97 5.73
CA ALA A 22 2.46 18.14 6.77
C ALA A 22 3.76 17.46 6.29
N LEU A 23 3.79 16.92 5.08
CA LEU A 23 5.01 16.34 4.50
C LEU A 23 6.10 17.39 4.30
N LYS A 24 5.75 18.64 3.94
CA LYS A 24 6.73 19.73 3.91
C LYS A 24 7.35 19.95 5.29
N LEU A 25 6.55 19.92 6.36
CA LEU A 25 7.07 20.03 7.72
C LEU A 25 7.99 18.85 8.05
N VAL A 26 7.61 17.61 7.72
CA VAL A 26 8.49 16.44 7.96
C VAL A 26 9.83 16.57 7.22
N PHE A 27 9.83 16.96 5.94
CA PHE A 27 11.06 16.93 5.14
C PHE A 27 11.89 18.22 5.17
N TYR A 28 11.32 19.34 5.60
CA TYR A 28 11.99 20.65 5.54
C TYR A 28 12.00 21.41 6.88
N ALA A 29 11.42 20.87 7.95
CA ALA A 29 11.54 21.49 9.27
C ALA A 29 13.00 21.56 9.72
N LYS A 30 13.36 22.69 10.31
CA LYS A 30 14.69 22.91 10.93
C LYS A 30 14.72 22.54 12.41
N THR A 31 13.55 22.35 13.02
CA THR A 31 13.42 22.08 14.45
C THR A 31 12.61 20.81 14.66
N VAL A 32 12.97 20.08 15.71
CA VAL A 32 12.27 18.86 16.15
C VAL A 32 10.79 19.14 16.37
N ASN A 33 10.45 20.22 17.07
CA ASN A 33 9.05 20.56 17.38
C ASN A 33 8.23 20.87 16.12
N GLY A 34 8.81 21.55 15.12
CA GLY A 34 8.13 21.82 13.86
C GLY A 34 7.85 20.57 13.04
N ALA A 35 8.74 19.58 13.11
CA ALA A 35 8.50 18.27 12.49
C ALA A 35 7.44 17.48 13.26
N LYS A 36 7.49 17.46 14.61
CA LYS A 36 6.52 16.74 15.45
C LYS A 36 5.08 17.23 15.24
N SER A 37 4.87 18.54 15.06
CA SER A 37 3.55 19.11 14.80
C SER A 37 2.96 18.75 13.44
N ALA A 38 3.72 18.11 12.54
CA ALA A 38 3.25 17.78 11.20
C ALA A 38 1.99 16.89 11.23
N PHE A 39 1.95 15.90 12.13
CA PHE A 39 0.81 14.98 12.20
C PHE A 39 -0.44 15.64 12.80
N GLU A 40 -0.30 16.60 13.70
CA GLU A 40 -1.42 17.33 14.33
C GLU A 40 -2.28 18.08 13.31
N MET A 41 -1.71 18.40 12.14
CA MET A 41 -2.39 19.11 11.06
C MET A 41 -3.21 18.19 10.14
N VAL A 42 -3.07 16.87 10.29
CA VAL A 42 -3.64 15.89 9.35
C VAL A 42 -4.75 15.08 10.01
N ASP A 43 -5.92 15.10 9.40
CA ASP A 43 -7.04 14.20 9.75
C ASP A 43 -6.87 12.84 9.06
N MET A 44 -5.93 12.03 9.56
CA MET A 44 -5.57 10.72 9.01
C MET A 44 -5.05 9.76 10.09
N ASP A 45 -5.24 8.47 9.86
CA ASP A 45 -4.68 7.41 10.70
C ASP A 45 -3.12 7.40 10.67
N PRO A 46 -2.45 7.15 11.81
CA PRO A 46 -0.98 7.07 11.86
C PRO A 46 -0.34 6.07 10.87
N GLU A 47 -0.96 4.91 10.62
CA GLU A 47 -0.44 3.93 9.65
C GLU A 47 -0.46 4.50 8.22
N MET A 48 -1.51 5.24 7.87
CA MET A 48 -1.59 5.85 6.54
C MET A 48 -0.62 7.04 6.41
N PHE A 49 -0.44 7.84 7.46
CA PHE A 49 0.56 8.91 7.48
C PHE A 49 1.99 8.35 7.34
N PHE A 50 2.29 7.25 8.03
CA PHE A 50 3.55 6.52 7.88
C PHE A 50 3.83 6.13 6.42
N GLU A 51 2.84 5.56 5.73
CA GLU A 51 2.97 5.18 4.32
C GLU A 51 3.27 6.38 3.40
N TRP A 52 2.69 7.55 3.70
CA TRP A 52 2.99 8.80 3.00
C TRP A 52 4.44 9.25 3.20
N VAL A 53 4.93 9.21 4.43
CA VAL A 53 6.34 9.56 4.69
C VAL A 53 7.26 8.57 3.98
N TYR A 54 7.03 7.27 4.17
CA TYR A 54 7.84 6.18 3.61
C TYR A 54 7.99 6.27 2.09
N GLU A 55 6.89 6.46 1.35
CA GLU A 55 6.94 6.57 -0.12
C GLU A 55 7.80 7.75 -0.59
N ASN A 56 7.82 8.85 0.18
CA ASN A 56 8.42 10.09 -0.25
C ASN A 56 9.87 10.27 0.21
N VAL A 57 10.35 9.55 1.22
CA VAL A 57 11.74 9.67 1.71
C VAL A 57 12.79 9.57 0.60
N PRO A 58 12.78 8.56 -0.29
CA PRO A 58 13.84 8.41 -1.30
C PRO A 58 13.94 9.58 -2.28
N ALA A 59 12.82 10.28 -2.52
CA ALA A 59 12.80 11.43 -3.42
C ALA A 59 13.31 12.71 -2.75
N GLN A 60 13.29 12.77 -1.41
CA GLN A 60 13.64 13.96 -0.63
C GLN A 60 15.08 13.91 -0.11
N PHE A 61 15.69 12.73 0.01
CA PHE A 61 17.06 12.55 0.48
C PHE A 61 17.98 12.13 -0.67
N ASN A 62 19.07 12.87 -0.87
CA ASN A 62 20.01 12.63 -1.98
C ASN A 62 21.32 12.00 -1.51
N ALA A 63 21.68 12.15 -0.24
CA ALA A 63 22.84 11.48 0.37
C ALA A 63 22.41 10.11 0.91
N LEU A 64 23.26 9.10 0.72
CA LEU A 64 22.94 7.72 1.08
C LEU A 64 22.91 7.53 2.60
N GLU A 65 23.80 8.21 3.31
CA GLU A 65 23.92 8.17 4.77
C GLU A 65 22.65 8.71 5.44
N ASP A 66 22.20 9.89 5.01
CA ASP A 66 20.94 10.48 5.52
C ASP A 66 19.73 9.61 5.17
N LEU A 67 19.72 9.01 3.97
CA LEU A 67 18.64 8.13 3.52
C LEU A 67 18.57 6.88 4.40
N ALA A 68 19.73 6.29 4.74
CA ALA A 68 19.82 5.15 5.64
C ALA A 68 19.29 5.52 7.04
N GLU A 69 19.75 6.64 7.61
CA GLU A 69 19.29 7.12 8.92
C GLU A 69 17.77 7.40 8.93
N ALA A 70 17.23 7.96 7.85
CA ALA A 70 15.79 8.19 7.71
C ALA A 70 15.00 6.87 7.67
N PHE A 71 15.51 5.85 6.98
CA PHE A 71 14.88 4.53 6.93
C PHE A 71 15.01 3.77 8.25
N GLU A 72 16.10 3.92 8.99
CA GLU A 72 16.23 3.35 10.34
C GLU A 72 15.18 3.94 11.29
N ASN A 73 14.99 5.27 11.24
CA ASN A 73 13.94 5.93 12.00
C ASN A 73 12.53 5.43 11.60
N LEU A 74 12.26 5.25 10.30
CA LEU A 74 10.99 4.68 9.85
C LEU A 74 10.82 3.22 10.26
N ALA A 75 11.88 2.42 10.26
CA ALA A 75 11.82 1.04 10.72
C ALA A 75 11.46 0.97 12.22
N LEU A 76 12.01 1.85 13.05
CA LEU A 76 11.62 1.97 14.45
C LEU A 76 10.16 2.40 14.61
N ALA A 77 9.69 3.36 13.80
CA ALA A 77 8.29 3.78 13.80
C ALA A 77 7.34 2.61 13.46
N ASP A 78 7.66 1.81 12.43
CA ASP A 78 6.88 0.63 12.05
C ASP A 78 6.83 -0.42 13.18
N LEU A 79 7.95 -0.66 13.87
CA LEU A 79 7.98 -1.55 15.04
C LEU A 79 7.08 -1.06 16.16
N PHE A 80 7.04 0.25 16.43
CA PHE A 80 6.11 0.82 17.41
C PHE A 80 4.65 0.68 16.96
N LEU A 81 4.33 0.99 15.69
CA LEU A 81 2.97 0.80 15.14
C LEU A 81 2.52 -0.67 15.22
N ALA A 82 3.39 -1.62 14.89
CA ALA A 82 3.11 -3.05 15.01
C ALA A 82 2.85 -3.47 16.46
N LYS A 83 3.63 -2.95 17.42
CA LYS A 83 3.41 -3.19 18.85
C LYS A 83 2.09 -2.59 19.34
N ILE A 84 1.77 -1.35 18.94
CA ILE A 84 0.49 -0.69 19.27
C ILE A 84 -0.67 -1.57 18.79
N LYS A 85 -0.61 -2.06 17.55
CA LYS A 85 -1.66 -2.91 16.98
C LYS A 85 -1.83 -4.23 17.73
N ARG A 86 -0.72 -4.85 18.13
CA ARG A 86 -0.72 -6.14 18.84
C ARG A 86 -1.15 -6.03 20.30
N GLU A 87 -0.66 -5.02 21.02
CA GLU A 87 -0.83 -4.87 22.47
C GLU A 87 -1.88 -3.83 22.85
N GLN A 88 -2.43 -3.09 21.88
CA GLN A 88 -3.40 -2.00 22.08
C GLN A 88 -2.88 -0.88 23.00
N ASN A 89 -1.56 -0.74 23.10
CA ASN A 89 -0.92 0.24 23.96
C ASN A 89 -0.64 1.56 23.22
N TRP A 90 -1.65 2.44 23.16
CA TRP A 90 -1.58 3.72 22.46
C TRP A 90 -0.58 4.73 23.04
N LYS A 91 -0.03 4.49 24.23
CA LYS A 91 1.04 5.34 24.80
C LYS A 91 2.31 5.33 23.94
N LEU A 92 2.50 4.29 23.13
CA LEU A 92 3.64 4.18 22.22
C LEU A 92 3.49 5.04 20.96
N LEU A 93 2.29 5.60 20.71
CA LEU A 93 2.02 6.36 19.48
C LEU A 93 2.89 7.61 19.38
N SER A 94 3.14 8.30 20.50
CA SER A 94 4.04 9.45 20.51
C SER A 94 5.43 9.09 19.96
N TYR A 95 6.01 7.98 20.42
CA TYR A 95 7.31 7.50 19.94
C TYR A 95 7.28 7.16 18.45
N ALA A 96 6.24 6.48 17.97
CA ALA A 96 6.08 6.19 16.55
C ALA A 96 6.06 7.48 15.71
N LEU A 97 5.24 8.46 16.14
CA LEU A 97 5.12 9.77 15.50
C LEU A 97 6.43 10.53 15.50
N GLU A 98 7.15 10.54 16.61
CA GLU A 98 8.46 11.19 16.72
C GLU A 98 9.48 10.59 15.74
N CYS A 99 9.56 9.26 15.67
CA CYS A 99 10.45 8.57 14.74
C CYS A 99 10.11 8.89 13.28
N MET A 100 8.85 8.78 12.87
CA MET A 100 8.45 9.00 11.47
C MET A 100 8.38 10.48 11.06
N THR A 101 8.39 11.42 12.01
CA THR A 101 8.41 12.87 11.73
C THR A 101 9.78 13.47 11.99
N ALA A 102 10.09 13.78 13.25
CA ALA A 102 11.33 14.43 13.65
C ALA A 102 12.55 13.55 13.41
N GLY A 103 12.48 12.24 13.62
CA GLY A 103 13.57 11.32 13.32
C GLY A 103 13.98 11.39 11.85
N VAL A 104 13.01 11.31 10.95
CA VAL A 104 13.23 11.50 9.51
C VAL A 104 13.78 12.90 9.20
N ALA A 105 13.16 13.96 9.74
CA ALA A 105 13.59 15.34 9.51
C ALA A 105 15.07 15.57 9.90
N MET A 106 15.46 15.08 11.08
CA MET A 106 16.78 15.28 11.66
C MET A 106 17.85 14.36 11.06
N SER A 107 17.45 13.33 10.30
CA SER A 107 18.39 12.48 9.53
C SER A 107 19.11 13.27 8.42
N ARG A 108 18.61 14.46 8.06
CA ARG A 108 19.21 15.30 7.02
C ARG A 108 20.45 16.02 7.52
N ARG A 109 21.63 15.50 7.18
CA ARG A 109 22.93 16.12 7.48
C ARG A 109 23.62 16.63 6.22
N TYR A 110 23.63 15.83 5.16
CA TYR A 110 24.37 16.10 3.92
C TYR A 110 23.47 16.38 2.71
N SER A 111 22.22 15.89 2.75
CA SER A 111 21.26 16.02 1.65
C SER A 111 20.85 17.47 1.47
N LYS A 112 21.11 17.98 0.25
CA LYS A 112 20.67 19.34 -0.12
C LYS A 112 19.16 19.36 -0.37
N PRO A 113 18.43 20.39 0.12
CA PRO A 113 17.04 20.60 -0.24
C PRO A 113 16.87 20.67 -1.75
N LYS A 114 16.02 19.80 -2.30
CA LYS A 114 15.69 19.76 -3.72
C LYS A 114 14.19 19.64 -3.85
N TRP A 115 13.61 20.40 -4.77
CA TRP A 115 12.20 20.24 -5.09
C TRP A 115 11.94 18.85 -5.71
N ALA A 116 11.10 18.06 -5.03
CA ALA A 116 10.59 16.80 -5.52
C ALA A 116 9.09 16.71 -5.18
N PRO A 117 8.21 16.36 -6.14
CA PRO A 117 6.78 16.32 -5.90
C PRO A 117 6.42 15.17 -4.97
N PHE A 118 5.51 15.42 -4.03
CA PHE A 118 4.97 14.37 -3.18
C PHE A 118 4.04 13.44 -3.96
N LYS A 119 4.15 12.15 -3.69
CA LYS A 119 3.36 11.09 -4.34
C LYS A 119 2.55 10.33 -3.31
N PHE A 120 1.36 9.92 -3.74
CA PHE A 120 0.52 9.00 -2.98
C PHE A 120 1.21 7.64 -2.82
N PRO A 121 1.11 6.98 -1.64
CA PRO A 121 1.73 5.68 -1.38
C PRO A 121 1.40 4.63 -2.44
N SER A 122 2.43 4.16 -3.13
CA SER A 122 2.30 3.16 -4.17
C SER A 122 1.88 1.80 -3.59
N ARG A 123 2.35 1.48 -2.38
CA ARG A 123 2.01 0.27 -1.63
C ARG A 123 0.51 0.13 -1.38
N ILE A 124 -0.16 1.19 -0.93
CA ILE A 124 -1.61 1.17 -0.70
C ILE A 124 -2.38 0.94 -2.01
N ARG A 125 -1.96 1.63 -3.08
CA ARG A 125 -2.55 1.44 -4.41
C ARG A 125 -2.37 0.00 -4.90
N PHE A 126 -1.18 -0.56 -4.71
CA PHE A 126 -0.87 -1.94 -5.06
C PHE A 126 -1.71 -2.93 -4.22
N LEU A 127 -1.76 -2.78 -2.90
CA LEU A 127 -2.57 -3.65 -2.05
C LEU A 127 -4.06 -3.62 -2.42
N SER A 128 -4.57 -2.44 -2.79
CA SER A 128 -5.94 -2.27 -3.27
C SER A 128 -6.17 -2.96 -4.61
N SER A 129 -5.29 -2.78 -5.60
CA SER A 129 -5.47 -3.37 -6.93
C SER A 129 -5.41 -4.90 -6.90
N PHE A 130 -4.60 -5.47 -6.01
CA PHE A 130 -4.51 -6.92 -5.83
C PHE A 130 -5.57 -7.49 -4.86
N LYS A 131 -6.43 -6.67 -4.25
CA LYS A 131 -7.44 -7.15 -3.28
C LYS A 131 -8.40 -8.16 -3.91
N ALA A 132 -9.00 -7.83 -5.05
CA ALA A 132 -9.95 -8.70 -5.73
C ALA A 132 -9.32 -10.04 -6.15
N ARG A 133 -8.12 -9.99 -6.72
CA ARG A 133 -7.36 -11.20 -7.10
C ARG A 133 -7.00 -12.06 -5.89
N ARG A 134 -6.61 -11.45 -4.76
CA ARG A 134 -6.33 -12.17 -3.51
C ARG A 134 -7.57 -12.85 -2.96
N GLU A 135 -8.73 -12.18 -3.01
CA GLU A 135 -10.00 -12.75 -2.57
C GLU A 135 -10.37 -13.99 -3.40
N LEU A 136 -10.29 -13.88 -4.73
CA LEU A 136 -10.54 -15.01 -5.64
C LEU A 136 -9.57 -16.17 -5.39
N LEU A 137 -8.26 -15.88 -5.24
CA LEU A 137 -7.27 -16.91 -4.93
C LEU A 137 -7.53 -17.58 -3.57
N ASN A 138 -7.97 -16.83 -2.58
CA ASN A 138 -8.32 -17.37 -1.26
C ASN A 138 -9.56 -18.26 -1.33
N GLY A 139 -10.58 -17.89 -2.12
CA GLY A 139 -11.76 -18.70 -2.39
C GLY A 139 -11.39 -20.04 -3.06
N LEU A 140 -10.62 -19.97 -4.15
CA LEU A 140 -10.10 -21.14 -4.86
C LEU A 140 -9.27 -22.05 -3.93
N ALA A 141 -8.33 -21.46 -3.18
CA ALA A 141 -7.49 -22.21 -2.25
C ALA A 141 -8.32 -22.87 -1.14
N ALA A 142 -9.39 -22.25 -0.65
CA ALA A 142 -10.28 -22.82 0.35
C ALA A 142 -11.05 -24.03 -0.18
N LYS A 143 -11.53 -24.00 -1.44
CA LYS A 143 -12.21 -25.12 -2.09
C LYS A 143 -11.29 -26.31 -2.33
N ILE A 144 -10.06 -26.04 -2.78
CA ILE A 144 -9.03 -27.08 -2.95
C ILE A 144 -8.69 -27.68 -1.58
N ALA A 145 -8.41 -26.83 -0.58
CA ALA A 145 -8.04 -27.25 0.76
C ALA A 145 -9.11 -28.14 1.41
N SER A 146 -10.39 -27.80 1.28
CA SER A 146 -11.48 -28.57 1.88
C SER A 146 -11.62 -29.97 1.28
N LYS A 147 -11.41 -30.12 -0.03
CA LYS A 147 -11.50 -31.41 -0.73
C LYS A 147 -10.24 -32.27 -0.62
N THR A 148 -9.09 -31.65 -0.38
CA THR A 148 -7.79 -32.34 -0.29
C THR A 148 -7.29 -32.52 1.15
N HIS A 149 -8.06 -32.07 2.15
CA HIS A 149 -7.68 -32.07 3.56
C HIS A 149 -6.30 -31.42 3.82
N ALA A 150 -5.97 -30.39 3.03
CA ALA A 150 -4.71 -29.66 3.12
C ALA A 150 -4.94 -28.24 3.64
N SER A 151 -3.89 -27.57 4.12
CA SER A 151 -3.97 -26.15 4.44
C SER A 151 -4.12 -25.31 3.16
N ARG A 152 -4.72 -24.12 3.25
CA ARG A 152 -4.84 -23.19 2.10
C ARG A 152 -3.48 -22.83 1.51
N ALA A 153 -2.47 -22.65 2.37
CA ALA A 153 -1.10 -22.39 1.93
C ALA A 153 -0.54 -23.57 1.10
N LYS A 154 -0.81 -24.80 1.55
CA LYS A 154 -0.42 -26.02 0.81
C LYS A 154 -1.21 -26.16 -0.50
N ALA A 155 -2.52 -25.86 -0.50
CA ALA A 155 -3.36 -25.81 -1.69
C ALA A 155 -2.78 -24.89 -2.79
N VAL A 156 -2.38 -23.67 -2.41
CA VAL A 156 -1.77 -22.70 -3.34
C VAL A 156 -0.38 -23.13 -3.80
N ARG A 157 0.46 -23.62 -2.88
CA ARG A 157 1.86 -23.93 -3.20
C ARG A 157 2.01 -25.21 -4.02
N GLU A 158 1.24 -26.23 -3.68
CA GLU A 158 1.45 -27.58 -4.21
C GLU A 158 0.40 -27.97 -5.24
N TYR A 159 -0.87 -27.61 -5.09
CA TYR A 159 -1.92 -28.09 -6.00
C TYR A 159 -2.22 -27.13 -7.14
N LEU A 160 -2.26 -25.83 -6.87
CA LEU A 160 -2.59 -24.80 -7.86
C LEU A 160 -1.66 -24.82 -9.10
N PRO A 161 -0.33 -25.02 -8.99
CA PRO A 161 0.54 -25.10 -10.16
C PRO A 161 0.18 -26.26 -11.09
N TYR A 162 -0.15 -27.44 -10.52
CA TYR A 162 -0.57 -28.59 -11.32
C TYR A 162 -1.94 -28.36 -11.96
N LEU A 163 -2.89 -27.74 -11.25
CA LEU A 163 -4.20 -27.41 -11.85
C LEU A 163 -4.05 -26.45 -13.04
N LYS A 164 -3.13 -25.48 -12.96
CA LYS A 164 -2.80 -24.60 -14.10
C LYS A 164 -2.15 -25.37 -15.25
N ALA A 165 -1.21 -26.28 -14.95
CA ALA A 165 -0.60 -27.12 -15.98
C ALA A 165 -1.64 -28.02 -16.67
N ILE A 166 -2.56 -28.62 -15.91
CA ILE A 166 -3.67 -29.42 -16.43
C ILE A 166 -4.62 -28.56 -17.27
N ALA A 167 -4.91 -27.32 -16.86
CA ALA A 167 -5.74 -26.40 -17.64
C ALA A 167 -5.19 -26.16 -19.06
N VAL A 168 -3.86 -26.06 -19.18
CA VAL A 168 -3.18 -25.86 -20.48
C VAL A 168 -3.10 -27.16 -21.28
N LEU A 169 -2.71 -28.27 -20.64
CA LEU A 169 -2.46 -29.54 -21.32
C LEU A 169 -3.73 -30.32 -21.65
N ASN A 170 -4.75 -30.24 -20.79
CA ASN A 170 -6.02 -30.95 -20.95
C ASN A 170 -7.19 -30.14 -20.34
N PRO A 171 -7.78 -29.21 -21.11
CA PRO A 171 -8.89 -28.38 -20.65
C PRO A 171 -10.10 -29.22 -20.17
N SER A 172 -10.41 -30.32 -20.85
CA SER A 172 -11.55 -31.18 -20.51
C SER A 172 -11.41 -31.84 -19.13
N LEU A 173 -10.19 -32.22 -18.75
CA LEU A 173 -9.90 -32.75 -17.42
C LEU A 173 -9.97 -31.65 -16.37
N CYS A 174 -9.47 -30.45 -16.68
CA CYS A 174 -9.54 -29.29 -15.79
C CYS A 174 -10.99 -28.91 -15.47
N GLU A 175 -11.88 -28.92 -16.46
CA GLU A 175 -13.31 -28.66 -16.24
C GLU A 175 -13.95 -29.69 -15.31
N LYS A 176 -13.65 -30.98 -15.48
CA LYS A 176 -14.16 -32.05 -14.59
C LYS A 176 -13.67 -31.84 -13.15
N ILE A 177 -12.38 -31.57 -12.98
CA ILE A 177 -11.78 -31.30 -11.66
C ILE A 177 -12.41 -30.06 -11.04
N GLY A 178 -12.51 -28.97 -11.79
CA GLY A 178 -13.09 -27.73 -11.27
C GLY A 178 -14.58 -27.86 -10.92
N LYS A 179 -15.36 -28.63 -11.67
CA LYS A 179 -16.76 -28.95 -11.31
C LYS A 179 -16.84 -29.73 -10.00
N ASN A 180 -15.95 -30.71 -9.79
CA ASN A 180 -15.89 -31.47 -8.53
C ASN A 180 -15.50 -30.58 -7.34
N LEU A 181 -14.60 -29.63 -7.56
CA LEU A 181 -14.19 -28.63 -6.57
C LEU A 181 -15.25 -27.53 -6.34
N GLY A 182 -16.28 -27.43 -7.19
CA GLY A 182 -17.31 -26.39 -7.12
C GLY A 182 -16.75 -25.00 -7.46
N LEU A 183 -15.84 -24.91 -8.44
CA LEU A 183 -15.24 -23.65 -8.85
C LEU A 183 -16.24 -22.73 -9.56
N THR A 184 -16.16 -21.43 -9.30
CA THR A 184 -16.91 -20.42 -10.05
C THR A 184 -16.21 -20.11 -11.37
N GLU A 185 -16.93 -19.50 -12.32
CA GLU A 185 -16.37 -19.07 -13.60
C GLU A 185 -15.15 -18.15 -13.44
N GLU A 186 -15.18 -17.26 -12.44
CA GLU A 186 -14.07 -16.36 -12.10
C GLU A 186 -12.83 -17.12 -11.57
N GLU A 187 -13.03 -18.22 -10.83
CA GLU A 187 -11.93 -19.06 -10.35
C GLU A 187 -11.35 -19.95 -11.47
N PHE A 188 -12.20 -20.42 -12.39
CA PHE A 188 -11.75 -21.12 -13.59
C PHE A 188 -10.87 -20.23 -14.48
N SER A 189 -11.21 -18.95 -14.58
CA SER A 189 -10.43 -17.95 -15.30
C SER A 189 -8.99 -17.82 -14.78
N ILE A 190 -8.77 -18.01 -13.47
CA ILE A 190 -7.43 -18.01 -12.86
C ILE A 190 -6.60 -19.23 -13.27
N LEU A 191 -7.25 -20.37 -13.51
CA LEU A 191 -6.61 -21.63 -13.93
C LEU A 191 -6.26 -21.62 -15.42
N GLY A 192 -7.18 -21.12 -16.25
CA GLY A 192 -7.07 -21.12 -17.72
C GLY A 192 -6.16 -20.07 -18.31
N GLY A 193 -5.45 -19.29 -17.49
CA GLY A 193 -4.52 -18.27 -17.97
C GLY A 193 -5.18 -17.30 -18.92
N LEU A 194 -6.10 -16.44 -18.43
CA LEU A 194 -6.40 -15.24 -19.18
C LEU A 194 -5.09 -14.53 -19.49
N LYS A 195 -4.91 -14.18 -20.78
CA LYS A 195 -3.99 -13.14 -21.25
C LYS A 195 -3.98 -12.05 -20.20
N GLU A 196 -2.86 -11.90 -19.50
CA GLU A 196 -2.70 -10.83 -18.54
C GLU A 196 -2.91 -9.52 -19.29
N THR A 197 -4.09 -8.91 -19.17
CA THR A 197 -4.14 -7.45 -19.23
C THR A 197 -3.46 -7.02 -17.94
N PRO A 198 -2.26 -6.41 -18.00
CA PRO A 198 -1.67 -5.82 -16.82
C PRO A 198 -2.70 -4.87 -16.23
N PRO A 199 -2.89 -4.83 -14.90
CA PRO A 199 -3.77 -3.84 -14.31
C PRO A 199 -3.35 -2.48 -14.86
N GLU A 200 -4.28 -1.77 -15.53
CA GLU A 200 -4.00 -0.45 -16.06
C GLU A 200 -3.45 0.40 -14.92
N ILE A 201 -2.17 0.75 -15.01
CA ILE A 201 -1.53 1.63 -14.05
C ILE A 201 -2.25 2.97 -14.22
N PRO A 202 -3.02 3.47 -13.24
CA PRO A 202 -3.69 4.76 -13.39
C PRO A 202 -2.59 5.83 -13.45
N GLY A 203 -2.38 6.40 -14.65
CA GLY A 203 -1.43 7.51 -14.86
C GLY A 203 -0.51 7.47 -16.08
N LYS A 204 -0.49 6.43 -16.94
CA LYS A 204 0.23 6.53 -18.22
C LYS A 204 -0.66 7.19 -19.28
N ALA A 205 -0.55 8.52 -19.41
CA ALA A 205 -1.08 9.25 -20.55
C ALA A 205 -0.54 8.64 -21.85
N LYS A 206 -1.45 8.19 -22.72
CA LYS A 206 -1.12 7.80 -24.10
C LYS A 206 -0.71 9.05 -24.86
N TYR A 207 0.59 9.38 -24.88
CA TYR A 207 1.12 10.31 -25.86
C TYR A 207 1.08 9.62 -27.23
N VAL A 208 -0.04 9.80 -27.93
CA VAL A 208 -0.12 9.55 -29.36
C VAL A 208 0.79 10.61 -30.00
N ARG A 209 2.00 10.21 -30.39
CA ARG A 209 2.79 10.99 -31.35
C ARG A 209 2.01 10.99 -32.66
N LYS A 210 1.26 12.06 -32.91
CA LYS A 210 0.83 12.39 -34.27
C LYS A 210 2.10 12.65 -35.08
N ARG A 211 2.39 11.78 -36.03
CA ARG A 211 3.14 12.15 -37.23
C ARG A 211 2.21 12.92 -38.14
#